data_AF-A0A7C9BFS2-F1
#
_entry.id   AF-A0A7C9BFS2-F1
#
_cell.length_a   1.000
_cell.length_b   1.000
_cell.length_c   1.000
_cell.angle_alpha   90.00
_cell.angle_beta   90.00
_cell.angle_gamma   90.00
#
_symmetry.space_group_name_H-M   'P 1'
#
loop_
_entity.id
_entity.type
_entity.pdbx_description
1 polymer ?
#
loop_
_entity_poly.entity_id
_entity_poly.type
_entity_poly.pdbx_seq_one_letter_code
_entity_poly.pdbx_strand_id
1 'polypeptide(L)'
;MKIENYRFPFEIFVGNDEGDFKPKYENIDNLKEGDIISVYFYEIENTKKEGLNRFVQFIDKDNISFFERSNSTRTVAYIIISLSIILLFFGLLMWKLGKIGW
;
A
#
# COMPACT_ATOMS: atom_id res chain seq x y z
N MET A 1 16.80 -9.55 -7.12
CA MET A 1 18.17 -9.35 -6.59
C MET A 1 18.11 -9.64 -5.10
N LYS A 2 18.94 -10.54 -4.58
CA LYS A 2 19.03 -10.85 -3.14
C LYS A 2 20.15 -10.01 -2.54
N ILE A 3 19.89 -9.33 -1.43
CA ILE A 3 20.88 -8.54 -0.69
C ILE A 3 20.96 -9.12 0.71
N GLU A 4 22.15 -9.57 1.13
CA GLU A 4 22.32 -10.23 2.43
C GLU A 4 22.60 -9.24 3.56
N ASN A 5 23.15 -8.06 3.25
CA ASN A 5 23.48 -7.02 4.23
C ASN A 5 22.98 -5.66 3.74
N TYR A 6 21.68 -5.39 3.94
CA TYR A 6 21.10 -4.09 3.64
C TYR A 6 21.42 -3.10 4.76
N ARG A 7 21.92 -1.90 4.41
CA ARG A 7 22.50 -0.95 5.37
C ARG A 7 21.46 -0.14 6.15
N PHE A 8 20.27 0.05 5.60
CA PHE A 8 19.30 0.99 6.12
C PHE A 8 18.15 0.28 6.85
N PRO A 9 17.60 0.86 7.91
CA PRO A 9 16.39 0.34 8.53
C PRO A 9 15.20 0.37 7.57
N PHE A 10 14.22 -0.49 7.87
CA PHE A 10 12.93 -0.51 7.21
C PHE A 10 11.88 0.13 8.12
N GLU A 11 11.09 1.05 7.58
CA GLU A 11 9.87 1.53 8.21
C GLU A 11 8.72 0.65 7.76
N ILE A 12 7.94 0.16 8.71
CA ILE A 12 6.77 -0.66 8.45
C ILE A 12 5.55 0.04 8.99
N PHE A 13 4.55 0.22 8.14
CA PHE A 13 3.29 0.84 8.54
C PHE A 13 2.31 -0.23 9.00
N VAL A 14 1.92 -0.13 10.27
CA VAL A 14 0.95 -0.99 10.93
C VAL A 14 -0.29 -0.13 11.16
N GLY A 15 -1.31 -0.31 10.31
CA GLY A 15 -2.49 0.55 10.28
C GLY A 15 -3.37 0.36 11.51
N ASN A 16 -3.17 1.20 12.52
CA ASN A 16 -3.82 1.07 13.82
C ASN A 16 -5.07 1.95 13.96
N ASP A 17 -5.26 2.94 13.10
CA ASP A 17 -6.35 3.90 13.20
C ASP A 17 -7.58 3.53 12.33
N GLU A 18 -8.74 4.08 12.68
CA GLU A 18 -9.96 3.93 11.86
C GLU A 18 -9.77 4.58 10.48
N GLY A 19 -9.94 3.79 9.42
CA GLY A 19 -9.75 4.24 8.04
C GLY A 19 -8.38 3.91 7.44
N ASP A 20 -7.45 3.38 8.25
CA ASP A 20 -6.15 2.93 7.74
C ASP A 20 -6.26 1.70 6.85
N PHE A 21 -5.44 1.68 5.79
CA PHE A 21 -5.24 0.48 4.99
C PHE A 21 -4.38 -0.52 5.75
N LYS A 22 -5.03 -1.34 6.57
CA LYS A 22 -4.37 -2.39 7.36
C LYS A 22 -3.66 -3.40 6.45
N PRO A 23 -2.45 -3.85 6.81
CA PRO A 23 -1.78 -4.93 6.08
C PRO A 23 -2.62 -6.21 6.12
N LYS A 24 -2.41 -7.09 5.14
CA LYS A 24 -3.15 -8.36 5.04
C LYS A 24 -2.74 -9.36 6.12
N TYR A 25 -1.48 -9.28 6.56
CA TYR A 25 -0.96 -10.00 7.72
C TYR A 25 -0.22 -9.00 8.61
N GLU A 26 -0.46 -9.08 9.92
CA GLU A 26 0.07 -8.16 10.92
C GLU A 26 0.58 -8.94 12.13
N ASN A 27 1.55 -9.84 11.88
CA ASN A 27 2.11 -10.71 12.91
C ASN A 27 3.53 -10.27 13.30
N ILE A 28 3.90 -9.02 13.01
CA ILE A 28 5.26 -8.49 13.24
C ILE A 28 5.67 -8.61 14.71
N ASP A 29 4.73 -8.47 15.64
CA ASP A 29 4.99 -8.59 17.08
C ASP A 29 5.47 -10.00 17.51
N ASN A 30 5.31 -11.01 16.63
CA ASN A 30 5.82 -12.36 16.88
C ASN A 30 7.29 -12.54 16.45
N LEU A 31 7.89 -11.56 15.77
CA LEU A 31 9.31 -11.56 15.44
C LEU A 31 10.13 -11.17 16.67
N LYS A 32 11.25 -11.85 16.88
CA LYS A 32 12.16 -11.62 18.00
C LYS A 32 13.53 -11.16 17.52
N GLU A 33 14.24 -10.47 18.41
CA GLU A 33 15.65 -10.16 18.17
C GLU A 33 16.45 -11.45 17.90
N GLY A 34 17.30 -11.41 16.88
CA GLY A 34 18.07 -12.56 16.42
C GLY A 34 17.38 -13.43 15.36
N ASP A 35 16.11 -13.16 15.04
CA ASP A 35 15.44 -13.84 13.94
C ASP A 35 16.04 -13.47 12.58
N ILE A 36 16.19 -14.48 11.72
CA ILE A 36 16.58 -14.28 10.32
C ILE A 36 15.30 -14.20 9.50
N ILE A 37 15.09 -13.06 8.85
CA ILE A 37 13.91 -12.79 8.02
C ILE A 37 14.32 -12.43 6.59
N SER A 38 13.40 -12.66 5.66
CA SER A 38 13.49 -12.18 4.28
C SER A 38 12.57 -10.97 4.14
N VAL A 39 13.13 -9.82 3.76
CA VAL A 39 12.38 -8.58 3.53
C VAL A 39 12.35 -8.29 2.04
N TYR A 40 11.15 -8.08 1.51
CA TYR A 40 10.93 -7.75 0.11
C TYR A 40 10.45 -6.32 0.02
N PHE A 41 11.17 -5.50 -0.74
CA PHE A 41 10.98 -4.06 -0.77
C PHE A 41 11.31 -3.46 -2.14
N TYR A 42 10.82 -2.25 -2.39
CA TYR A 42 11.30 -1.43 -3.49
C TYR A 42 12.36 -0.44 -3.01
N GLU A 43 13.35 -0.19 -3.85
CA GLU A 43 14.37 0.82 -3.59
C GLU A 43 14.28 1.90 -4.65
N ILE A 44 14.14 3.16 -4.22
CA ILE A 44 14.13 4.34 -5.10
C ILE A 44 15.25 5.29 -4.66
N GLU A 45 15.64 6.25 -5.52
CA GLU A 45 16.73 7.17 -5.17
C GLU A 45 16.48 7.92 -3.85
N ASN A 46 15.22 8.24 -3.55
CA ASN A 46 14.87 8.97 -2.34
C ASN A 46 15.11 8.16 -1.06
N THR A 47 14.80 6.85 -1.05
CA THR A 47 15.05 5.99 0.13
C THR A 47 16.53 5.86 0.46
N LYS A 48 17.41 5.95 -0.54
CA LYS A 48 18.87 5.94 -0.33
C LYS A 48 19.37 7.21 0.33
N LYS A 49 18.82 8.37 -0.07
CA LYS A 49 19.20 9.68 0.49
C LYS A 49 18.75 9.84 1.94
N GLU A 50 17.55 9.35 2.26
CA GLU A 50 16.99 9.41 3.61
C GLU A 50 17.60 8.38 4.56
N GLY A 51 18.27 7.34 4.03
CA GLY A 51 18.81 6.25 4.82
C GLY A 51 17.73 5.42 5.53
N LEU A 52 16.52 5.38 4.97
CA LEU A 52 15.34 4.68 5.49
C LEU A 52 14.52 4.14 4.32
N ASN A 53 14.10 2.88 4.38
CA ASN A 53 13.25 2.30 3.35
C ASN A 53 11.81 2.10 3.87
N ARG A 54 10.87 2.81 3.24
CA ARG A 54 9.44 2.80 3.61
C ARG A 54 8.56 1.99 2.63
N PHE A 55 9.19 1.23 1.72
CA PHE A 55 8.50 0.52 0.64
C PHE A 55 8.59 -1.00 0.80
N VAL A 56 8.62 -1.49 2.04
CA VAL A 56 8.42 -2.91 2.34
C VAL A 56 7.08 -3.37 1.77
N GLN A 57 7.12 -4.49 1.06
CA GLN A 57 5.96 -5.13 0.46
C GLN A 57 5.55 -6.35 1.29
N PHE A 58 6.51 -7.20 1.66
CA PHE A 58 6.25 -8.35 2.52
C PHE A 58 7.49 -8.77 3.31
N ILE A 59 7.25 -9.43 4.45
CA ILE A 59 8.27 -9.97 5.34
C ILE A 59 7.95 -11.43 5.61
N ASP A 60 8.90 -12.30 5.30
CA ASP A 60 8.78 -13.74 5.47
C ASP A 60 9.85 -14.28 6.43
N LYS A 61 9.46 -15.27 7.23
CA LYS A 61 10.38 -16.10 8.03
C LYS A 61 10.01 -17.57 7.79
N ASP A 62 10.95 -18.38 7.32
CA ASP A 62 10.75 -19.81 7.06
C ASP A 62 9.51 -20.14 6.20
N ASN A 63 9.28 -19.36 5.14
CA ASN A 63 8.09 -19.43 4.25
C ASN A 63 6.75 -19.10 4.91
N ILE A 64 6.76 -18.48 6.09
CA ILE A 64 5.57 -17.93 6.75
C ILE A 64 5.60 -16.41 6.58
N SER A 65 4.52 -15.83 6.06
CA SER A 65 4.37 -14.38 5.90
C SER A 65 3.96 -13.73 7.22
N PHE A 66 4.80 -12.82 7.72
CA PHE A 66 4.56 -12.05 8.93
C PHE A 66 3.97 -10.66 8.65
N PHE A 67 4.25 -10.13 7.46
CA PHE A 67 3.73 -8.85 6.99
C PHE A 67 3.46 -8.92 5.49
N GLU A 68 2.29 -8.45 5.06
CA GLU A 68 1.98 -8.23 3.64
C GLU A 68 1.26 -6.89 3.53
N ARG A 69 1.88 -5.94 2.81
CA ARG A 69 1.30 -4.62 2.59
C ARG A 69 -0.03 -4.75 1.86
N SER A 70 -1.05 -4.08 2.36
CA SER A 70 -2.35 -4.07 1.70
C SER A 70 -2.31 -3.32 0.38
N ASN A 71 -2.96 -3.90 -0.63
CA ASN A 71 -3.03 -3.37 -1.98
C ASN A 71 -4.12 -2.30 -2.10
N SER A 72 -4.00 -1.24 -1.29
CA SER A 72 -4.91 -0.09 -1.20
C SER A 72 -5.18 0.59 -2.55
N THR A 73 -4.20 0.55 -3.47
CA THR A 73 -4.31 1.15 -4.81
C THR A 73 -5.48 0.59 -5.62
N ARG A 74 -5.83 -0.70 -5.47
CA ARG A 74 -7.01 -1.26 -6.13
C ARG A 74 -8.30 -0.66 -5.61
N THR A 75 -8.43 -0.50 -4.30
CA THR A 75 -9.61 0.11 -3.68
C THR A 75 -9.77 1.57 -4.11
N VAL A 76 -8.69 2.35 -4.07
CA VAL A 76 -8.70 3.74 -4.53
C VAL A 76 -9.06 3.82 -6.02
N ALA A 77 -8.51 2.93 -6.85
CA ALA A 77 -8.86 2.88 -8.28
C ALA A 77 -10.35 2.61 -8.50
N TYR A 78 -10.95 1.65 -7.79
CA TYR A 78 -12.38 1.37 -7.89
C TYR A 78 -13.25 2.56 -7.44
N ILE A 79 -12.84 3.29 -6.40
CA ILE A 79 -13.54 4.50 -5.94
C ILE A 79 -13.52 5.57 -7.05
N ILE A 80 -12.36 5.83 -7.65
CA ILE A 80 -12.22 6.83 -8.72
C ILE A 80 -13.06 6.46 -9.94
N ILE A 81 -13.04 5.19 -10.36
CA ILE A 81 -13.85 4.70 -11.48
C ILE A 81 -15.34 4.87 -11.17
N SER A 82 -15.77 4.50 -9.97
CA SER A 82 -17.18 4.61 -9.55
C SER A 82 -17.66 6.07 -9.56
N LEU A 83 -16.85 6.98 -9.00
CA LEU A 83 -17.14 8.42 -9.02
C LEU A 83 -17.21 8.98 -10.44
N SER A 84 -16.31 8.54 -11.32
CA SER A 84 -16.28 8.97 -12.72
C SER A 84 -17.55 8.54 -13.46
N ILE A 85 -18.01 7.31 -13.23
CA ILE A 85 -19.27 6.79 -13.80
C ILE A 85 -20.47 7.58 -13.27
N ILE A 86 -20.52 7.85 -11.96
CA ILE A 86 -21.61 8.65 -11.35
C ILE A 86 -21.66 10.06 -11.95
N LEU A 87 -20.51 10.72 -12.10
CA LEU A 87 -20.41 12.05 -12.72
C LEU A 87 -20.90 12.04 -14.16
N LEU A 88 -20.55 11.02 -14.94
CA LEU A 88 -21.04 10.84 -16.31
C LEU A 88 -22.57 10.70 -16.34
N PHE A 89 -23.14 9.83 -15.51
CA PHE A 89 -24.59 9.67 -15.42
C PHE A 89 -25.30 10.96 -14.97
N PHE A 90 -24.72 11.67 -14.02
CA PHE A 90 -25.25 12.95 -13.55
C PHE A 90 -25.24 14.00 -14.66
N GLY A 91 -24.13 14.11 -15.40
CA GLY A 91 -24.03 14.99 -16.57
C GLY A 91 -25.07 14.67 -17.64
N LEU A 92 -25.23 13.39 -17.98
CA LEU A 92 -26.25 12.93 -18.93
C LEU A 92 -27.68 13.25 -18.45
N LEU A 93 -27.96 13.09 -17.16
CA LEU A 93 -29.25 13.43 -16.57
C LEU A 93 -29.51 14.95 -16.65
N MET A 94 -28.53 15.77 -16.29
CA MET A 94 -28.64 17.22 -16.34
C MET A 94 -28.81 17.73 -17.78
N TRP A 95 -28.14 17.11 -18.76
CA TRP A 95 -28.33 17.37 -20.18
C TRP A 95 -29.76 17.01 -20.62
N LYS A 96 -30.27 15.83 -20.24
CA LYS A 96 -31.64 15.41 -20.55
C LYS A 96 -32.70 16.32 -19.93
N LEU A 97 -32.43 16.89 -18.76
CA LEU A 97 -33.30 17.85 -18.08
C LEU A 97 -33.19 19.28 -18.65
N GLY A 98 -32.36 19.51 -19.68
CA GLY A 98 -32.17 20.82 -20.30
C GLY A 98 -31.47 21.84 -19.39
N LYS A 99 -30.84 21.38 -18.30
CA LYS A 99 -30.12 22.25 -17.37
C LYS A 99 -28.68 22.54 -17.82
N ILE A 100 -28.18 21.77 -18.78
CA ILE A 100 -26.88 21.99 -19.43
C ILE A 100 -27.16 22.12 -20.93
N GLY A 101 -26.88 23.30 -21.49
CA GLY A 101 -26.88 23.55 -22.92
C GLY A 101 -25.54 23.15 -23.55
N TRP A 102 -25.57 22.83 -24.84
CA TRP A 102 -24.37 22.56 -25.64
C TRP A 102 -23.47 23.79 -25.76
#